data_AF-A0A9I9D9Z1-F1
#
_entry.id   AF-A0A9I9D9Z1-F1
#
_cell.length_a   1.000
_cell.length_b   1.000
_cell.length_c   1.000
_cell.angle_alpha   90.00
_cell.angle_beta   90.00
_cell.angle_gamma   90.00
#
_symmetry.space_group_name_H-M   'P 1'
#
loop_
_entity.id
_entity.type
_entity.pdbx_description
1 polymer ?
#
loop_
_entity_poly.entity_id
_entity_poly.type
_entity_poly.pdbx_seq_one_letter_code
_entity_poly.pdbx_strand_id
1 'polypeptide(L)'
;MEELRKRADADKNDKSVKDLVLLLFETSLLTSGFSLDEPNTFGNRIHRMLKLGLSIDEESGEGDSEMPPLEDADADAEGSKMEEVD
;
A
#
# COMPACT_ATOMS: atom_id res chain seq x y z
N MET A 1 0.41 -11.43 11.17
CA MET A 1 0.58 -12.21 9.92
C MET A 1 -0.37 -13.39 9.79
N GLU A 2 -0.63 -14.17 10.84
CA GLU A 2 -1.55 -15.31 10.74
C GLU A 2 -2.97 -14.91 10.30
N GLU A 3 -3.52 -13.84 10.88
CA GLU A 3 -4.85 -13.32 10.52
C GLU A 3 -4.90 -12.75 9.09
N LEU A 4 -3.86 -12.02 8.69
CA LEU A 4 -3.72 -11.51 7.33
C LEU A 4 -3.71 -12.66 6.31
N ARG A 5 -2.97 -13.72 6.61
CA ARG A 5 -2.91 -14.93 5.78
C ARG A 5 -4.28 -15.60 5.69
N LYS A 6 -4.99 -15.78 6.80
CA LYS A 6 -6.34 -16.35 6.80
C LYS A 6 -7.30 -15.55 5.91
N ARG A 7 -7.24 -14.22 5.98
CA ARG A 7 -8.07 -13.35 5.12
C ARG A 7 -7.68 -13.44 3.64
N ALA A 8 -6.39 -13.46 3.33
CA ALA A 8 -5.90 -13.63 1.95
C ALA A 8 -6.28 -15.00 1.37
N ASP A 9 -6.23 -16.06 2.19
CA ASP A 9 -6.63 -17.42 1.79
C ASP A 9 -8.15 -17.51 1.57
N ALA A 10 -8.95 -16.73 2.31
CA ALA A 10 -10.40 -16.67 2.16
C ALA A 10 -10.83 -15.88 0.91
N ASP A 11 -10.19 -14.75 0.62
CA ASP A 11 -10.41 -13.98 -0.60
C ASP A 11 -9.11 -13.31 -1.09
N LYS A 12 -8.57 -13.84 -2.19
CA LYS A 12 -7.35 -13.32 -2.84
C LYS A 12 -7.57 -11.98 -3.53
N ASN A 13 -8.81 -11.62 -3.80
CA ASN A 13 -9.18 -10.37 -4.46
C ASN A 13 -9.67 -9.31 -3.47
N ASP A 14 -9.61 -9.58 -2.16
CA ASP A 14 -9.96 -8.61 -1.14
C ASP A 14 -9.02 -7.39 -1.24
N LYS A 15 -9.59 -6.28 -1.70
CA LYS A 15 -8.89 -5.00 -1.87
C LYS A 15 -8.31 -4.49 -0.54
N SER A 16 -8.99 -4.72 0.58
CA SER A 16 -8.51 -4.29 1.90
C SER A 16 -7.26 -5.08 2.34
N VAL A 17 -7.19 -6.37 1.98
CA VAL A 17 -6.01 -7.21 2.22
C VAL A 17 -4.84 -6.76 1.36
N LYS A 18 -5.07 -6.47 0.07
CA LYS A 18 -4.04 -5.94 -0.83
C LYS A 18 -3.50 -4.60 -0.35
N ASP A 19 -4.39 -3.68 0.02
CA ASP A 19 -4.03 -2.37 0.59
C ASP A 19 -3.17 -2.52 1.85
N LEU A 20 -3.55 -3.45 2.74
CA LEU A 20 -2.82 -3.71 3.99
C LEU A 20 -1.43 -4.31 3.75
N VAL A 21 -1.28 -5.22 2.78
CA VAL A 21 0.03 -5.78 2.41
C VAL A 21 0.95 -4.69 1.86
N LEU A 22 0.44 -3.83 0.98
CA LEU A 22 1.24 -2.77 0.37
C LEU A 22 1.62 -1.70 1.40
N LEU A 23 0.73 -1.37 2.33
CA LEU A 23 1.03 -0.48 3.45
C LEU A 23 2.15 -1.04 4.35
N LEU A 24 2.13 -2.34 4.65
CA LEU A 24 3.18 -3.00 5.42
C LEU A 24 4.53 -2.94 4.70
N PHE A 25 4.53 -3.16 3.38
CA PHE A 25 5.73 -3.06 2.54
C PHE A 25 6.34 -1.66 2.57
N GLU A 26 5.54 -0.62 2.27
CA GLU A 26 6.01 0.78 2.25
C GLU A 26 6.47 1.24 3.64
N THR A 27 5.80 0.81 4.71
CA THR A 27 6.24 1.06 6.09
C THR A 27 7.58 0.40 6.39
N SER A 28 7.78 -0.84 5.93
CA SER A 28 9.05 -1.53 6.04
C SER A 28 10.16 -0.85 5.24
N LEU A 29 9.86 -0.33 4.04
CA LEU A 29 10.80 0.48 3.24
C LEU A 29 11.28 1.69 4.05
N LEU A 30 10.31 2.49 4.54
CA LEU A 30 10.59 3.72 5.28
C LEU A 30 11.38 3.46 6.56
N THR A 31 11.00 2.44 7.35
CA THR A 31 11.69 2.09 8.60
C THR A 31 13.06 1.45 8.35
N SER A 32 13.28 0.87 7.18
CA SER A 32 14.59 0.35 6.75
C SER A 32 15.49 1.43 6.14
N GLY A 33 15.03 2.68 6.07
CA GLY A 33 15.81 3.83 5.59
C GLY A 33 15.75 4.05 4.07
N PHE A 34 14.85 3.36 3.36
CA PHE A 34 14.61 3.59 1.95
C PHE A 34 13.57 4.71 1.74
N SER A 35 13.66 5.39 0.60
CA SER A 35 12.65 6.35 0.15
C SER A 35 11.46 5.64 -0.49
N LEU A 36 10.29 6.28 -0.45
CA LEU A 36 9.10 5.82 -1.18
C LEU A 36 9.09 6.40 -2.59
N ASP A 37 8.72 5.59 -3.57
CA ASP A 37 8.57 6.03 -4.96
C ASP A 37 7.35 6.96 -5.12
N GLU A 38 6.23 6.61 -4.46
CA GLU A 38 4.98 7.37 -4.51
C GLU A 38 4.46 7.76 -3.11
N PRO A 39 5.03 8.79 -2.45
CA PRO A 39 4.65 9.19 -1.10
C PRO A 39 3.18 9.67 -0.99
N ASN A 40 2.61 10.24 -2.06
CA ASN A 40 1.21 10.66 -2.10
C ASN A 40 0.27 9.45 -2.06
N THR A 41 0.58 8.39 -2.82
CA THR A 41 -0.20 7.15 -2.85
C THR A 41 -0.22 6.47 -1.48
N PHE A 42 0.94 6.40 -0.80
CA PHE A 42 1.04 5.92 0.59
C PHE A 42 0.18 6.72 1.56
N GLY A 43 0.25 8.07 1.49
CA GLY A 43 -0.54 8.96 2.33
C GLY A 43 -2.06 8.80 2.13
N ASN A 44 -2.50 8.69 0.87
CA ASN A 44 -3.90 8.43 0.54
C ASN A 44 -4.37 7.09 1.11
N ARG A 45 -3.53 6.04 1.06
CA ARG A 45 -3.85 4.73 1.63
C ARG A 45 -4.01 4.77 3.15
N ILE A 46 -3.13 5.50 3.84
CA ILE A 46 -3.25 5.74 5.30
C ILE A 46 -4.57 6.44 5.62
N HIS A 47 -4.90 7.52 4.91
CA HIS A 47 -6.12 8.27 5.14
C HIS A 47 -7.37 7.39 4.97
N ARG A 48 -7.42 6.56 3.94
CA ARG A 48 -8.51 5.59 3.71
C ARG A 48 -8.64 4.59 4.86
N MET A 49 -7.52 4.04 5.34
CA MET A 49 -7.51 3.13 6.50
C MET A 49 -8.01 3.81 7.77
N LEU A 50 -7.65 5.08 8.03
CA LEU A 50 -8.18 5.84 9.17
C LEU A 50 -9.68 6.10 9.02
N LYS A 51 -10.16 6.48 7.83
CA LYS A 51 -11.59 6.69 7.57
C LYS A 51 -12.40 5.42 7.87
N LEU A 52 -11.93 4.26 7.40
CA LEU A 52 -12.53 2.96 7.70
C LEU A 52 -12.50 2.63 9.20
N GLY A 53 -11.36 2.84 9.87
CA GLY A 53 -11.20 2.58 11.30
C GLY A 53 -12.07 3.47 12.19
N LEU A 54 -12.36 4.68 11.74
CA LEU A 54 -13.24 5.64 12.43
C LEU A 54 -14.70 5.54 11.99
N SER A 55 -15.04 4.65 11.06
CA SER A 55 -16.39 4.53 10.46
C SER A 55 -16.90 5.87 9.92
N ILE A 56 -16.00 6.70 9.39
CA ILE A 56 -16.36 7.96 8.75
C ILE A 56 -16.77 7.61 7.32
N ASP A 57 -18.07 7.47 7.11
CA ASP A 57 -18.66 7.18 5.81
C ASP A 57 -18.42 8.33 4.82
N GLU A 58 -18.39 7.98 3.54
CA GLU A 58 -17.96 8.77 2.37
C GLU A 58 -18.87 9.98 2.03
N GLU A 59 -19.44 10.69 3.00
CA GLU A 59 -20.28 11.88 2.74
C GLU A 59 -19.45 13.18 2.55
N SER A 60 -18.15 13.14 2.89
CA SER A 60 -17.23 14.23 2.51
C SER A 60 -16.65 13.94 1.13
N GLY A 61 -17.36 14.41 0.10
CA GLY A 61 -17.09 14.20 -1.33
C GLY A 61 -15.78 14.77 -1.87
N GLU A 62 -14.64 14.37 -1.30
CA GLU A 62 -13.32 14.61 -1.86
C GLU A 62 -12.50 13.32 -1.84
N GLY A 63 -12.30 12.76 -3.05
CA GLY A 63 -11.14 11.92 -3.32
C GLY A 63 -11.37 10.41 -3.38
N ASP A 64 -12.39 9.94 -4.12
CA ASP A 64 -12.29 8.65 -4.84
C ASP A 64 -11.28 8.75 -6.02
N SER A 65 -10.25 9.60 -5.86
CA SER A 65 -9.21 9.82 -6.85
C SER A 65 -8.35 8.57 -6.91
N GLU A 66 -8.79 7.71 -7.84
CA GLU A 66 -7.94 6.96 -8.74
C GLU A 66 -6.95 6.06 -8.02
N MET A 67 -7.39 4.81 -7.78
CA MET A 67 -6.43 3.71 -7.71
C MET A 67 -5.46 3.85 -8.89
N PRO A 68 -4.14 4.00 -8.67
CA PRO A 68 -3.21 3.65 -9.72
C PRO A 68 -3.47 2.19 -10.06
N PRO A 69 -3.52 1.80 -11.35
CA PRO A 69 -3.57 0.40 -11.69
C PRO A 69 -2.39 -0.27 -11.00
N LEU A 70 -2.67 -1.31 -10.23
CA LEU A 70 -1.63 -2.17 -9.69
C LEU A 70 -0.93 -2.77 -10.90
N GLU A 71 0.20 -2.20 -11.30
CA GLU A 71 1.07 -2.83 -12.28
C GLU A 71 1.46 -4.20 -11.69
N ASP A 72 1.17 -5.26 -12.45
CA ASP A 72 1.49 -6.62 -12.06
C ASP A 72 2.98 -6.66 -11.66
N ALA A 73 3.25 -7.13 -10.44
CA ALA A 73 4.56 -7.12 -9.78
C ALA A 73 5.62 -8.02 -10.45
N ASP A 74 5.44 -8.36 -11.73
CA ASP A 74 6.31 -9.19 -12.54
C ASP A 74 7.25 -8.37 -13.45
N ALA A 75 7.17 -7.03 -13.47
CA ALA A 75 7.89 -6.20 -14.45
C ALA A 75 9.19 -5.51 -13.97
N ASP A 76 9.45 -5.34 -12.67
CA ASP A 76 10.57 -4.46 -12.22
C ASP A 76 11.61 -5.14 -11.31
N ALA A 77 12.03 -6.35 -11.69
CA ALA A 77 13.22 -6.99 -11.12
C ALA A 77 14.55 -6.51 -11.73
N GLU A 78 14.54 -5.49 -12.60
CA GLU A 78 15.73 -4.96 -13.29
C GLU A 78 15.89 -3.45 -13.09
N GLY A 79 16.21 -3.00 -11.87
CA GLY A 79 16.44 -1.56 -11.67
C GLY A 79 17.23 -1.13 -10.44
N SER A 80 17.34 -1.93 -9.39
CA SER A 80 18.03 -1.49 -8.17
C SER A 80 19.55 -1.67 -8.29
N LYS A 81 20.16 -0.88 -9.16
CA LYS A 81 21.60 -0.63 -9.16
C LYS A 81 21.91 0.20 -7.92
N MET A 82 22.32 -0.49 -6.85
CA MET A 82 22.82 0.12 -5.63
C MET A 82 23.90 1.15 -6.00
N GLU A 83 23.59 2.43 -5.79
CA GLU A 83 24.60 3.49 -5.84
C GLU A 83 25.43 3.36 -4.56
N GLU A 84 26.69 2.92 -4.72
CA GLU A 84 27.70 2.99 -3.66
C GLU A 84 27.85 4.45 -3.22
N VAL A 85 27.54 4.72 -1.96
CA VAL A 85 27.93 5.96 -1.29
C VAL A 85 29.19 5.67 -0.46
N ASP A 86 30.30 6.30 -0.85
CA ASP A 86 31.55 6.42 -0.09
C ASP A 86 31.35 7.36 1.12
#